data_AF-A0A1F5ASM7-F1
#
_entry.id   AF-A0A1F5ASM7-F1
#
_cell.length_a   1.000
_cell.length_b   1.000
_cell.length_c   1.000
_cell.angle_alpha   90.00
_cell.angle_beta   90.00
_cell.angle_gamma   90.00
#
_symmetry.space_group_name_H-M   'P 1'
#
loop_
_entity.id
_entity.type
_entity.pdbx_description
1 polymer ?
#
loop_
_entity_poly.entity_id
_entity_poly.type
_entity_poly.pdbx_seq_one_letter_code
_entity_poly.pdbx_strand_id
1 'polypeptide(L)'
;MKRREFFGAAAAASAALPGYLRSERSPGGLGGQVEKKEESLGGVPLNVLRSDFKKDLDEYAGFFLSHGIDFERGGFMCSLDHDGTLVDTNKFHWFQGRGVWIFSHLYLHFGRNPRYLDVARQTCDFMLRHFPEDKDKMRWATVVARDGTVVQGYSNDPFGCYFGIEGMFELSAAAGDERLFAEALDLYLRHNRFVRDPGHVFMTYAPGTRGFNMEMADLEIATQVLRRKDIPEVRRIADECLAAIMDRFYDPELKLFNELLDGNLNRIPGQRTQANPGHGVEVMWMVMDEALRRGDTALFDRAKDRVLDLLEIGWDHIYGGMVYGINVGQGCFEWPAVKPAGMTVEFREHGEVNYVKSQWSVSEVLIATLMAYEQGRHEWAARYFSQAKAVSDKKLSLRPHGYPLHLLFTDRVFTYQPHTMRKDNYHYMRAVMHCLAIFDRLMAKAGQDTKRAGNPQTS
;
A
#
# COMPACT_ATOMS: atom_id res chain seq x y z
N MET A 1 50.72 -4.72 -42.79
CA MET A 1 51.86 -4.40 -41.91
C MET A 1 51.59 -5.04 -40.55
N LYS A 2 52.40 -6.06 -40.21
CA LYS A 2 52.68 -6.73 -38.91
C LYS A 2 51.64 -6.77 -37.76
N ARG A 3 51.33 -8.02 -37.37
CA ARG A 3 51.33 -8.66 -36.02
C ARG A 3 50.27 -8.20 -35.00
N ARG A 4 49.54 -9.05 -34.27
CA ARG A 4 49.70 -10.48 -33.90
C ARG A 4 48.32 -11.03 -33.46
N GLU A 5 47.89 -12.14 -34.05
CA GLU A 5 47.16 -13.19 -33.34
C GLU A 5 48.17 -14.21 -32.79
N PHE A 6 47.84 -14.95 -31.73
CA PHE A 6 47.52 -16.39 -31.76
C PHE A 6 47.77 -17.06 -30.39
N PHE A 7 46.69 -17.63 -29.82
CA PHE A 7 46.57 -18.96 -29.13
C PHE A 7 47.44 -19.25 -27.89
N GLY A 8 47.07 -20.12 -26.95
CA GLY A 8 46.09 -21.20 -26.83
C GLY A 8 46.59 -22.01 -25.61
N ALA A 9 45.77 -22.61 -24.76
CA ALA A 9 45.11 -23.90 -24.94
C ALA A 9 45.42 -24.78 -23.71
N ALA A 10 44.42 -25.60 -23.38
CA ALA A 10 44.30 -26.64 -22.35
C ALA A 10 45.53 -27.54 -22.07
N ALA A 11 45.59 -28.12 -20.86
CA ALA A 11 45.47 -29.57 -20.63
C ALA A 11 45.51 -29.95 -19.14
N ALA A 12 44.82 -31.04 -18.83
CA ALA A 12 44.69 -31.69 -17.53
C ALA A 12 45.92 -32.53 -17.13
N ALA A 13 46.09 -32.79 -15.84
CA ALA A 13 46.80 -33.97 -15.33
C ALA A 13 46.31 -34.32 -13.90
N SER A 14 45.89 -35.57 -13.73
CA SER A 14 45.59 -36.24 -12.46
C SER A 14 46.87 -36.70 -11.77
N ALA A 15 46.92 -36.68 -10.44
CA ALA A 15 47.82 -37.51 -9.64
C ALA A 15 47.23 -37.82 -8.26
N ALA A 16 47.56 -39.01 -7.75
CA ALA A 16 46.89 -39.75 -6.70
C ALA A 16 47.29 -39.41 -5.25
N LEU A 17 46.49 -39.96 -4.32
CA LEU A 17 46.54 -39.95 -2.84
C LEU A 17 47.86 -40.45 -2.21
N PRO A 18 48.04 -40.18 -0.90
CA PRO A 18 47.94 -41.28 0.06
C PRO A 18 47.06 -40.96 1.28
N GLY A 19 46.40 -42.00 1.80
CA GLY A 19 45.43 -41.94 2.87
C GLY A 19 46.02 -41.78 4.28
N TYR A 20 45.15 -41.34 5.19
CA TYR A 20 45.31 -41.50 6.63
C TYR A 20 43.98 -41.92 7.27
N LEU A 21 43.96 -43.19 7.69
CA LEU A 21 43.35 -43.79 8.87
C LEU A 21 42.02 -43.21 9.41
N ARG A 22 40.97 -44.03 9.23
CA ARG A 22 39.76 -44.09 10.06
C ARG A 22 40.13 -44.32 11.53
N SER A 23 39.61 -43.49 12.44
CA SER A 23 39.36 -43.89 13.82
C SER A 23 37.85 -43.99 14.04
N GLU A 24 37.38 -45.20 14.34
CA GLU A 24 36.02 -45.45 14.82
C GLU A 24 35.84 -44.79 16.20
N ARG A 25 34.84 -43.91 16.33
CA ARG A 25 34.25 -43.55 17.61
C ARG A 25 32.80 -44.00 17.62
N SER A 26 32.49 -44.86 18.59
CA SER A 26 31.16 -45.36 18.92
C SER A 26 30.16 -44.23 19.19
N PRO A 27 28.85 -44.45 18.96
CA PRO A 27 27.84 -43.43 19.03
C PRO A 27 27.51 -43.07 20.49
N GLY A 28 28.08 -41.97 20.97
CA GLY A 28 27.62 -41.30 22.17
C GLY A 28 26.35 -40.54 21.86
N GLY A 29 25.22 -40.98 22.41
CA GLY A 29 23.95 -40.27 22.34
C GLY A 29 24.09 -38.85 22.89
N LEU A 30 23.98 -37.88 21.99
CA LEU A 30 23.68 -36.51 22.33
C LEU A 30 22.30 -36.26 21.74
N GLY A 31 21.30 -36.19 22.63
CA GLY A 31 19.97 -35.74 22.28
C GLY A 31 20.12 -34.38 21.60
N GLY A 32 19.87 -34.35 20.29
CA GLY A 32 19.71 -33.11 19.57
C GLY A 32 18.53 -32.40 20.20
N GLN A 33 18.80 -31.42 21.06
CA GLN A 33 17.87 -30.33 21.26
C GLN A 33 17.70 -29.73 19.86
N VAL A 34 16.55 -30.00 19.24
CA VAL A 34 16.10 -29.25 18.08
C VAL A 34 16.03 -27.81 18.56
N GLU A 35 17.05 -27.02 18.27
CA GLU A 35 16.99 -25.58 18.45
C GLU A 35 15.75 -25.12 17.69
N LYS A 36 14.75 -24.63 18.43
CA LYS A 36 13.59 -23.99 17.84
C LYS A 36 14.09 -22.82 17.04
N LYS A 37 14.19 -22.99 15.73
CA LYS A 37 14.48 -21.89 14.83
C LYS A 37 13.25 -20.99 14.85
N GLU A 38 13.36 -19.87 15.56
CA GLU A 38 12.34 -18.83 15.58
C GLU A 38 12.03 -18.43 14.13
N GLU A 39 10.74 -18.40 13.77
CA GLU A 39 10.34 -18.03 12.42
C GLU A 39 10.90 -16.65 12.10
N SER A 40 11.49 -16.53 10.92
CA SER A 40 12.18 -15.31 10.49
C SER A 40 11.92 -15.05 9.02
N LEU A 41 11.94 -13.76 8.68
CA LEU A 41 11.68 -13.29 7.34
C LEU A 41 12.91 -12.49 6.89
N GLY A 42 13.60 -12.99 5.86
CA GLY A 42 14.90 -12.45 5.43
C GLY A 42 16.01 -12.61 6.46
N GLY A 43 15.92 -13.60 7.34
CA GLY A 43 16.86 -13.81 8.44
C GLY A 43 16.63 -12.91 9.65
N VAL A 44 15.58 -12.08 9.66
CA VAL A 44 15.18 -11.28 10.81
C VAL A 44 14.02 -11.98 11.54
N PRO A 45 14.15 -12.26 12.85
CA PRO A 45 13.07 -12.86 13.64
C PRO A 45 11.77 -12.05 13.59
N LEU A 46 10.61 -12.72 13.55
CA LEU A 46 9.31 -12.06 13.44
C LEU A 46 9.01 -11.11 14.61
N ASN A 47 9.43 -11.45 15.83
CA ASN A 47 9.27 -10.59 17.01
C ASN A 47 10.06 -9.26 16.89
N VAL A 48 11.25 -9.30 16.28
CA VAL A 48 12.07 -8.11 16.02
C VAL A 48 11.41 -7.23 14.97
N LEU A 49 10.95 -7.81 13.86
CA LEU A 49 10.20 -7.08 12.82
C LEU A 49 8.94 -6.44 13.42
N ARG A 50 8.15 -7.19 14.17
CA ARG A 50 6.95 -6.69 14.83
C ARG A 50 7.27 -5.52 15.78
N SER A 51 8.33 -5.62 16.57
CA SER A 51 8.74 -4.54 17.49
C SER A 51 9.14 -3.27 16.74
N ASP A 52 9.83 -3.42 15.61
CA ASP A 52 10.26 -2.30 14.78
C ASP A 52 9.07 -1.60 14.11
N PHE A 53 8.15 -2.36 13.52
CA PHE A 53 6.90 -1.83 12.98
C PHE A 53 6.03 -1.16 14.05
N LYS A 54 6.00 -1.69 15.28
CA LYS A 54 5.27 -1.04 16.39
C LYS A 54 5.88 0.31 16.75
N LYS A 55 7.21 0.40 16.76
CA LYS A 55 7.92 1.66 16.99
C LYS A 55 7.61 2.67 15.88
N ASP A 56 7.63 2.25 14.63
CA ASP A 56 7.24 3.10 13.49
C ASP A 56 5.81 3.65 13.65
N LEU A 57 4.86 2.81 14.04
CA LEU A 57 3.47 3.24 14.25
C LEU A 57 3.36 4.30 15.35
N ASP A 58 4.07 4.11 16.47
CA ASP A 58 4.06 5.04 17.60
C ASP A 58 4.69 6.38 17.24
N GLU A 59 5.79 6.37 16.49
CA GLU A 59 6.47 7.58 16.01
C GLU A 59 5.59 8.35 15.01
N TYR A 60 4.94 7.65 14.07
CA TYR A 60 4.03 8.26 13.10
C TYR A 60 2.78 8.87 13.77
N ALA A 61 2.11 8.11 14.64
CA ALA A 61 0.94 8.60 15.36
C ALA A 61 1.32 9.77 16.27
N GLY A 62 2.46 9.67 16.97
CA GLY A 62 3.01 10.73 17.82
C GLY A 62 3.33 12.03 17.07
N PHE A 63 3.90 11.93 15.87
CA PHE A 63 4.15 13.08 15.01
C PHE A 63 2.85 13.82 14.66
N PHE A 64 1.83 13.11 14.16
CA PHE A 64 0.56 13.75 13.78
C PHE A 64 -0.20 14.30 14.98
N LEU A 65 -0.19 13.60 16.13
CA LEU A 65 -0.75 14.10 17.39
C LEU A 65 -0.07 15.36 17.92
N SER A 66 1.17 15.62 17.53
CA SER A 66 1.94 16.78 18.00
C SER A 66 1.91 17.95 17.02
N HIS A 67 1.82 17.68 15.71
CA HIS A 67 2.05 18.69 14.68
C HIS A 67 0.92 18.81 13.65
N GLY A 68 0.24 17.72 13.33
CA GLY A 68 -0.62 17.66 12.13
C GLY A 68 -2.12 17.71 12.38
N ILE A 69 -2.56 17.77 13.63
CA ILE A 69 -3.98 17.79 13.99
C ILE A 69 -4.35 19.17 14.54
N ASP A 70 -5.43 19.73 13.99
CA ASP A 70 -6.02 20.97 14.49
C ASP A 70 -7.02 20.65 15.61
N PHE A 71 -6.56 20.55 16.86
CA PHE A 71 -7.43 20.27 18.00
C PHE A 71 -8.42 21.40 18.33
N GLU A 72 -8.21 22.61 17.80
CA GLU A 72 -9.10 23.76 18.02
C GLU A 72 -10.33 23.69 17.09
N ARG A 73 -10.12 23.30 15.83
CA ARG A 73 -11.18 23.36 14.79
C ARG A 73 -11.55 21.99 14.21
N GLY A 74 -10.78 20.95 14.50
CA GLY A 74 -10.85 19.66 13.82
C GLY A 74 -10.12 19.67 12.47
N GLY A 75 -9.81 18.47 11.98
CA GLY A 75 -9.14 18.27 10.70
C GLY A 75 -7.62 18.11 10.80
N PHE A 76 -7.05 17.56 9.73
CA PHE A 76 -5.62 17.35 9.55
C PHE A 76 -5.02 18.48 8.69
N MET A 77 -3.95 19.09 9.20
CA MET A 77 -3.11 20.03 8.46
C MET A 77 -1.82 19.29 8.04
N CYS A 78 -1.90 18.60 6.91
CA CYS A 78 -0.81 17.73 6.44
C CYS A 78 0.33 18.48 5.74
N SER A 79 0.21 19.79 5.55
CA SER A 79 1.25 20.63 4.94
C SER A 79 2.38 20.93 5.94
N LEU A 80 3.16 19.88 6.25
CA LEU A 80 4.16 19.83 7.30
C LEU A 80 5.54 19.55 6.71
N ASP A 81 6.56 20.18 7.27
CA ASP A 81 7.95 19.86 7.02
C ASP A 81 8.42 18.64 7.87
N HIS A 82 9.67 18.20 7.70
CA HIS A 82 10.24 17.04 8.37
C HIS A 82 10.29 17.16 9.89
N ASP A 83 10.48 18.37 10.41
CA ASP A 83 10.52 18.69 11.84
C ASP A 83 9.14 18.93 12.47
N GLY A 84 8.06 18.86 11.68
CA GLY A 84 6.70 19.17 12.13
C GLY A 84 6.35 20.65 12.06
N THR A 85 7.20 21.50 11.47
CA THR A 85 6.86 22.88 11.14
C THR A 85 5.68 22.91 10.19
N LEU A 86 4.65 23.68 10.54
CA LEU A 86 3.46 23.84 9.72
C LEU A 86 3.72 24.87 8.63
N VAL A 87 3.71 24.43 7.38
CA VAL A 87 3.99 25.28 6.22
C VAL A 87 2.73 25.93 5.67
N ASP A 88 1.60 25.23 5.72
CA ASP A 88 0.27 25.74 5.36
C ASP A 88 -0.78 25.13 6.31
N THR A 89 -1.82 25.89 6.62
CA THR A 89 -2.93 25.47 7.48
C THR A 89 -4.15 24.98 6.67
N ASN A 90 -4.10 25.09 5.35
CA ASN A 90 -5.13 24.59 4.44
C ASN A 90 -5.30 23.06 4.58
N LYS A 91 -6.56 22.62 4.45
CA LYS A 91 -6.99 21.24 4.65
C LYS A 91 -7.50 20.69 3.32
N PHE A 92 -6.81 19.67 2.82
CA PHE A 92 -7.15 18.98 1.58
C PHE A 92 -8.04 17.77 1.89
N HIS A 93 -9.11 17.59 1.10
CA HIS A 93 -10.19 16.65 1.41
C HIS A 93 -9.73 15.18 1.55
N TRP A 94 -8.78 14.70 0.73
CA TRP A 94 -8.28 13.33 0.80
C TRP A 94 -7.70 13.01 2.17
N PHE A 95 -6.92 13.94 2.73
CA PHE A 95 -6.21 13.74 3.98
C PHE A 95 -7.16 13.71 5.18
N GLN A 96 -8.32 14.34 5.06
CA GLN A 96 -9.33 14.32 6.13
C GLN A 96 -9.92 12.93 6.26
N GLY A 97 -10.49 12.40 5.17
CA GLY A 97 -11.08 11.05 5.17
C GLY A 97 -10.07 9.96 5.55
N ARG A 98 -8.87 10.00 4.95
CA ARG A 98 -7.75 9.12 5.31
C ARG A 98 -7.37 9.20 6.79
N GLY A 99 -7.33 10.41 7.35
CA GLY A 99 -7.03 10.64 8.75
C GLY A 99 -8.13 10.12 9.69
N VAL A 100 -9.40 10.30 9.33
CA VAL A 100 -10.54 9.69 10.05
C VAL A 100 -10.38 8.18 10.08
N TRP A 101 -10.08 7.55 8.94
CA TRP A 101 -9.88 6.11 8.87
C TRP A 101 -8.74 5.64 9.79
N ILE A 102 -7.55 6.22 9.65
CA ILE A 102 -6.36 5.82 10.42
C ILE A 102 -6.60 5.92 11.92
N PHE A 103 -7.13 7.05 12.40
CA PHE A 103 -7.32 7.26 13.83
C PHE A 103 -8.48 6.43 14.39
N SER A 104 -9.49 6.11 13.57
CA SER A 104 -10.53 5.14 13.94
C SER A 104 -9.98 3.72 14.06
N HIS A 105 -9.14 3.30 13.11
CA HIS A 105 -8.51 1.98 13.10
C HIS A 105 -7.51 1.82 14.26
N LEU A 106 -6.70 2.84 14.54
CA LEU A 106 -5.83 2.90 15.72
C LEU A 106 -6.61 2.73 17.02
N TYR A 107 -7.75 3.41 17.15
CA TYR A 107 -8.62 3.22 18.32
C TYR A 107 -9.11 1.77 18.40
N LEU A 108 -9.66 1.21 17.32
CA LEU A 108 -10.25 -0.14 17.33
C LEU A 108 -9.24 -1.24 17.66
N HIS A 109 -8.04 -1.17 17.09
CA HIS A 109 -7.12 -2.31 17.04
C HIS A 109 -5.83 -2.10 17.81
N PHE A 110 -5.47 -0.85 18.15
CA PHE A 110 -4.17 -0.51 18.73
C PHE A 110 -4.31 0.25 20.06
N GLY A 111 -5.10 -0.32 20.97
CA GLY A 111 -5.11 0.06 22.39
C GLY A 111 -6.24 0.99 22.83
N ARG A 112 -7.19 1.34 21.94
CA ARG A 112 -8.39 2.12 22.28
C ARG A 112 -8.10 3.43 23.03
N ASN A 113 -6.99 4.09 22.70
CA ASN A 113 -6.66 5.39 23.27
C ASN A 113 -7.77 6.40 22.91
N PRO A 114 -8.50 6.97 23.89
CA PRO A 114 -9.63 7.86 23.62
C PRO A 114 -9.28 9.04 22.74
N ARG A 115 -8.03 9.55 22.82
CA ARG A 115 -7.56 10.66 21.97
C ARG A 115 -7.67 10.32 20.48
N TYR A 116 -7.49 9.06 20.09
CA TYR A 116 -7.62 8.69 18.68
C TYR A 116 -9.07 8.80 18.19
N LEU A 117 -10.02 8.33 19.00
CA LEU A 117 -11.44 8.45 18.68
C LEU A 117 -11.89 9.91 18.63
N ASP A 118 -11.42 10.74 19.56
CA ASP A 118 -11.73 12.17 19.59
C ASP A 118 -11.22 12.88 18.32
N VAL A 119 -9.99 12.59 17.89
CA VAL A 119 -9.42 13.13 16.64
C VAL A 119 -10.26 12.71 15.43
N ALA A 120 -10.62 11.43 15.34
CA ALA A 120 -11.42 10.93 14.23
C ALA A 120 -12.80 11.58 14.18
N ARG A 121 -13.49 11.71 15.32
CA ARG A 121 -14.79 12.40 15.43
C ARG A 121 -14.70 13.86 15.02
N GLN A 122 -13.77 14.62 15.60
CA GLN A 122 -13.60 16.04 15.29
C GLN A 122 -13.24 16.27 13.82
N THR A 123 -12.42 15.40 13.24
CA THR A 123 -12.07 15.47 11.80
C THR A 123 -13.27 15.16 10.93
N CYS A 124 -14.06 14.13 11.25
CA CYS A 124 -15.27 13.79 10.51
C CYS A 124 -16.30 14.93 10.59
N ASP A 125 -16.52 15.50 11.78
CA ASP A 125 -17.42 16.64 11.97
C ASP A 125 -16.95 17.87 11.18
N PHE A 126 -15.65 18.17 11.20
CA PHE A 126 -15.08 19.25 10.39
C PHE A 126 -15.30 18.99 8.89
N MET A 127 -15.02 17.76 8.44
CA MET A 127 -15.13 17.35 7.05
C MET A 127 -16.57 17.55 6.53
N LEU A 128 -17.56 16.98 7.23
CA LEU A 128 -18.97 17.05 6.85
C LEU A 128 -19.55 18.47 6.93
N ARG A 129 -18.98 19.33 7.79
CA ARG A 129 -19.44 20.72 7.95
C ARG A 129 -18.83 21.68 6.94
N HIS A 130 -17.56 21.51 6.60
CA HIS A 130 -16.78 22.54 5.91
C HIS A 130 -16.40 22.20 4.47
N PHE A 131 -16.46 20.94 4.06
CA PHE A 131 -16.29 20.58 2.66
C PHE A 131 -17.68 20.47 2.01
N PRO A 132 -18.19 21.54 1.38
CA PRO A 132 -19.53 21.51 0.81
C PRO A 132 -19.64 20.41 -0.25
N GLU A 133 -20.76 19.70 -0.25
CA GLU A 133 -21.12 18.71 -1.25
C GLU A 133 -21.88 19.38 -2.41
N ASP A 134 -21.34 19.25 -3.61
CA ASP A 134 -22.09 19.42 -4.85
C ASP A 134 -22.89 18.13 -5.05
N LYS A 135 -24.12 18.09 -4.51
CA LYS A 135 -24.97 16.89 -4.46
C LYS A 135 -25.31 16.34 -5.85
N ASP A 136 -25.43 17.21 -6.84
CA ASP A 136 -25.75 16.81 -8.22
C ASP A 136 -24.56 16.11 -8.88
N LYS A 137 -23.33 16.44 -8.45
CA LYS A 137 -22.09 15.89 -8.99
C LYS A 137 -21.30 15.05 -7.99
N MET A 138 -21.90 14.67 -6.86
CA MET A 138 -21.34 13.84 -5.80
C MET A 138 -19.86 14.12 -5.50
N ARG A 139 -19.51 15.40 -5.36
CA ARG A 139 -18.13 15.85 -5.16
C ARG A 139 -18.04 16.87 -4.06
N TRP A 140 -16.92 16.88 -3.39
CA TRP A 140 -16.63 17.84 -2.33
C TRP A 140 -15.65 18.91 -2.81
N ALA A 141 -15.68 20.09 -2.18
CA ALA A 141 -14.62 21.07 -2.38
C ALA A 141 -13.25 20.41 -2.16
N THR A 142 -12.24 20.82 -2.92
CA THR A 142 -10.93 20.16 -2.91
C THR A 142 -10.09 20.60 -1.71
N VAL A 143 -10.06 21.92 -1.44
CA VAL A 143 -9.27 22.51 -0.34
C VAL A 143 -10.10 23.56 0.39
N VAL A 144 -10.04 23.52 1.72
CA VAL A 144 -10.58 24.57 2.59
C VAL A 144 -9.46 25.15 3.45
N ALA A 145 -9.61 26.41 3.85
CA ALA A 145 -8.75 27.04 4.83
C ALA A 145 -8.96 26.41 6.22
N ARG A 146 -8.09 26.75 7.17
CA ARG A 146 -8.16 26.26 8.54
C ARG A 146 -9.53 26.46 9.20
N ASP A 147 -10.18 27.59 8.89
CA ASP A 147 -11.51 27.97 9.41
C ASP A 147 -12.69 27.37 8.63
N GLY A 148 -12.42 26.62 7.56
CA GLY A 148 -13.42 25.99 6.70
C GLY A 148 -13.86 26.82 5.50
N THR A 149 -13.26 27.99 5.26
CA THR A 149 -13.52 28.76 4.03
C THR A 149 -13.01 28.01 2.81
N VAL A 150 -13.80 27.90 1.74
CA VAL A 150 -13.38 27.20 0.51
C VAL A 150 -12.23 27.98 -0.17
N VAL A 151 -11.08 27.32 -0.32
CA VAL A 151 -9.89 27.86 -1.02
C VAL A 151 -9.83 27.35 -2.45
N GLN A 152 -10.10 26.05 -2.63
CA GLN A 152 -10.25 25.43 -3.94
C GLN A 152 -11.60 24.73 -3.96
N GLY A 153 -12.45 25.14 -4.91
CA GLY A 153 -13.78 24.57 -5.11
C GLY A 153 -13.74 23.14 -5.63
N TYR A 154 -14.71 22.77 -6.46
CA TYR A 154 -14.85 21.39 -6.92
C TYR A 154 -13.90 21.05 -8.07
N SER A 155 -13.23 19.90 -7.97
CA SER A 155 -12.58 19.21 -9.09
C SER A 155 -13.42 18.03 -9.56
N ASN A 156 -13.04 17.44 -10.69
CA ASN A 156 -13.61 16.17 -11.19
C ASN A 156 -12.87 14.95 -10.58
N ASP A 157 -12.31 15.13 -9.40
CA ASP A 157 -11.61 14.12 -8.63
C ASP A 157 -12.60 13.48 -7.63
N PRO A 158 -12.96 12.20 -7.80
CA PRO A 158 -13.90 11.53 -6.90
C PRO A 158 -13.26 11.08 -5.57
N PHE A 159 -11.93 11.12 -5.44
CA PHE A 159 -11.24 10.45 -4.33
C PHE A 159 -11.44 11.14 -2.99
N GLY A 160 -11.76 12.44 -2.96
CA GLY A 160 -12.16 13.12 -1.72
C GLY A 160 -13.41 12.50 -1.09
N CYS A 161 -14.42 12.17 -1.90
CA CYS A 161 -15.62 11.50 -1.41
C CYS A 161 -15.33 10.05 -1.03
N TYR A 162 -14.58 9.30 -1.85
CA TYR A 162 -14.18 7.93 -1.51
C TYR A 162 -13.49 7.84 -0.14
N PHE A 163 -12.42 8.61 0.08
CA PHE A 163 -11.71 8.58 1.36
C PHE A 163 -12.56 9.08 2.53
N GLY A 164 -13.46 10.04 2.29
CA GLY A 164 -14.43 10.48 3.29
C GLY A 164 -15.38 9.38 3.72
N ILE A 165 -15.97 8.68 2.75
CA ILE A 165 -16.88 7.54 2.95
C ILE A 165 -16.17 6.40 3.70
N GLU A 166 -14.96 6.03 3.26
CA GLU A 166 -14.12 5.00 3.89
C GLU A 166 -13.87 5.34 5.38
N GLY A 167 -13.49 6.59 5.65
CA GLY A 167 -13.29 7.10 7.00
C GLY A 167 -14.55 7.07 7.85
N MET A 168 -15.70 7.48 7.31
CA MET A 168 -16.99 7.41 8.02
C MET A 168 -17.37 5.97 8.40
N PHE A 169 -17.12 4.99 7.53
CA PHE A 169 -17.36 3.59 7.84
C PHE A 169 -16.47 3.10 8.99
N GLU A 170 -15.19 3.44 8.99
CA GLU A 170 -14.28 3.02 10.07
C GLU A 170 -14.62 3.71 11.40
N LEU A 171 -14.95 5.01 11.34
CA LEU A 171 -15.39 5.76 12.51
C LEU A 171 -16.70 5.21 13.08
N SER A 172 -17.65 4.84 12.24
CA SER A 172 -18.90 4.23 12.71
C SER A 172 -18.66 2.92 13.46
N ALA A 173 -17.67 2.12 13.03
CA ALA A 173 -17.24 0.93 13.77
C ALA A 173 -16.58 1.30 15.10
N ALA A 174 -15.65 2.26 15.08
CA ALA A 174 -14.90 2.70 16.25
C ALA A 174 -15.81 3.30 17.33
N ALA A 175 -16.81 4.08 16.92
CA ALA A 175 -17.76 4.75 17.81
C ALA A 175 -18.98 3.89 18.18
N GLY A 176 -19.26 2.80 17.45
CA GLY A 176 -20.53 2.08 17.54
C GLY A 176 -21.72 2.93 17.08
N ASP A 177 -21.52 3.80 16.09
CA ASP A 177 -22.53 4.76 15.60
C ASP A 177 -23.23 4.22 14.34
N GLU A 178 -24.34 3.52 14.53
CA GLU A 178 -25.17 2.99 13.44
C GLU A 178 -25.82 4.08 12.57
N ARG A 179 -26.00 5.30 13.10
CA ARG A 179 -26.53 6.42 12.32
C ARG A 179 -25.48 6.89 11.31
N LEU A 180 -24.24 7.05 11.76
CA LEU A 180 -23.12 7.40 10.87
C LEU A 180 -22.88 6.30 9.82
N PHE A 181 -23.02 5.03 10.20
CA PHE A 181 -22.96 3.92 9.23
C PHE A 181 -24.03 4.04 8.14
N ALA A 182 -25.28 4.32 8.51
CA ALA A 182 -26.38 4.47 7.56
C ALA A 182 -26.17 5.69 6.62
N GLU A 183 -25.65 6.80 7.15
CA GLU A 183 -25.32 7.99 6.39
C GLU A 183 -24.18 7.73 5.38
N ALA A 184 -23.11 7.07 5.83
CA ALA A 184 -21.99 6.65 4.97
C ALA A 184 -22.45 5.69 3.86
N LEU A 185 -23.35 4.76 4.17
CA LEU A 185 -23.91 3.82 3.20
C LEU A 185 -24.75 4.52 2.13
N ASP A 186 -25.64 5.44 2.51
CA ASP A 186 -26.41 6.21 1.54
C ASP A 186 -25.47 7.01 0.61
N LEU A 187 -24.49 7.71 1.20
CA LEU A 187 -23.50 8.48 0.46
C LEU A 187 -22.69 7.59 -0.50
N TYR A 188 -22.24 6.42 -0.03
CA TYR A 188 -21.51 5.46 -0.83
C TYR A 188 -22.30 4.97 -2.04
N LEU A 189 -23.56 4.56 -1.85
CA LEU A 189 -24.39 4.06 -2.93
C LEU A 189 -24.73 5.16 -3.95
N ARG A 190 -24.94 6.41 -3.52
CA ARG A 190 -25.11 7.55 -4.43
C ARG A 190 -23.82 7.84 -5.20
N HIS A 191 -22.68 7.87 -4.51
CA HIS A 191 -21.37 8.15 -5.12
C HIS A 191 -21.00 7.09 -6.15
N ASN A 192 -21.16 5.80 -5.82
CA ASN A 192 -20.91 4.69 -6.73
C ASN A 192 -21.78 4.78 -8.01
N ARG A 193 -23.07 5.14 -7.87
CA ARG A 193 -23.94 5.39 -9.05
C ARG A 193 -23.44 6.57 -9.88
N PHE A 194 -23.03 7.65 -9.25
CA PHE A 194 -22.54 8.84 -9.94
C PHE A 194 -21.26 8.58 -10.75
N VAL A 195 -20.24 7.98 -10.13
CA VAL A 195 -18.96 7.73 -10.82
C VAL A 195 -19.06 6.69 -11.95
N ARG A 196 -20.12 5.86 -11.93
CA ARG A 196 -20.47 4.90 -12.98
C ARG A 196 -21.41 5.47 -14.05
N ASP A 197 -21.87 6.70 -13.91
CA ASP A 197 -22.71 7.35 -14.92
C ASP A 197 -21.90 7.58 -16.22
N PRO A 198 -22.44 7.27 -17.41
CA PRO A 198 -21.72 7.49 -18.67
C PRO A 198 -21.35 8.96 -18.94
N GLY A 199 -22.05 9.92 -18.31
CA GLY A 199 -21.77 11.35 -18.39
C GLY A 199 -20.75 11.83 -17.35
N HIS A 200 -20.34 10.99 -16.39
CA HIS A 200 -19.33 11.35 -15.40
C HIS A 200 -17.99 11.64 -16.06
N VAL A 201 -17.41 12.80 -15.73
CA VAL A 201 -16.08 13.21 -16.18
C VAL A 201 -15.10 12.91 -15.08
N PHE A 202 -14.18 11.97 -15.31
CA PHE A 202 -13.08 11.69 -14.40
C PHE A 202 -11.91 12.63 -14.68
N MET A 203 -11.51 13.45 -13.71
CA MET A 203 -10.41 14.41 -13.85
C MET A 203 -10.56 15.27 -15.12
N THR A 204 -9.68 15.06 -16.09
CA THR A 204 -9.67 15.72 -17.40
C THR A 204 -9.93 14.75 -18.55
N TYR A 205 -10.33 13.51 -18.26
CA TYR A 205 -10.56 12.48 -19.25
C TYR A 205 -11.96 12.58 -19.87
N ALA A 206 -12.18 11.89 -20.99
CA ALA A 206 -13.47 11.89 -21.67
C ALA A 206 -14.59 11.35 -20.74
N PRO A 207 -15.84 11.83 -20.87
CA PRO A 207 -16.97 11.30 -20.13
C PRO A 207 -17.06 9.76 -20.22
N GLY A 208 -17.38 9.13 -19.10
CA GLY A 208 -17.48 7.68 -18.96
C GLY A 208 -16.14 6.95 -18.81
N THR A 209 -14.99 7.63 -18.89
CA THR A 209 -13.68 7.00 -18.65
C THR A 209 -13.65 6.32 -17.28
N ARG A 210 -13.21 5.06 -17.25
CA ARG A 210 -13.10 4.24 -16.04
C ARG A 210 -11.65 4.16 -15.58
N GLY A 211 -11.38 4.66 -14.38
CA GLY A 211 -10.06 4.60 -13.77
C GLY A 211 -9.87 3.34 -12.94
N PHE A 212 -8.70 2.70 -13.04
CA PHE A 212 -8.32 1.56 -12.22
C PHE A 212 -8.42 1.86 -10.72
N ASN A 213 -8.01 3.07 -10.34
CA ASN A 213 -8.09 3.58 -8.96
C ASN A 213 -9.53 3.74 -8.44
N MET A 214 -10.55 3.86 -9.30
CA MET A 214 -11.94 3.88 -8.87
C MET A 214 -12.39 2.49 -8.45
N GLU A 215 -12.10 1.47 -9.26
CA GLU A 215 -12.42 0.08 -8.90
C GLU A 215 -11.65 -0.35 -7.65
N MET A 216 -10.41 0.13 -7.48
CA MET A 216 -9.62 -0.03 -6.27
C MET A 216 -10.36 0.52 -5.04
N ALA A 217 -10.76 1.79 -5.07
CA ALA A 217 -11.43 2.44 -3.94
C ALA A 217 -12.79 1.81 -3.63
N ASP A 218 -13.58 1.48 -4.66
CA ASP A 218 -14.86 0.78 -4.49
C ASP A 218 -14.68 -0.62 -3.90
N LEU A 219 -13.68 -1.39 -4.35
CA LEU A 219 -13.42 -2.74 -3.81
C LEU A 219 -13.01 -2.68 -2.34
N GLU A 220 -12.12 -1.75 -1.98
CA GLU A 220 -11.65 -1.59 -0.60
C GLU A 220 -12.81 -1.23 0.35
N ILE A 221 -13.59 -0.20 -0.01
CA ILE A 221 -14.75 0.23 0.78
C ILE A 221 -15.80 -0.88 0.87
N ALA A 222 -16.10 -1.55 -0.25
CA ALA A 222 -17.06 -2.64 -0.25
C ALA A 222 -16.61 -3.80 0.65
N THR A 223 -15.32 -4.18 0.59
CA THR A 223 -14.73 -5.23 1.43
C THR A 223 -14.82 -4.86 2.91
N GLN A 224 -14.49 -3.61 3.27
CA GLN A 224 -14.61 -3.08 4.64
C GLN A 224 -16.04 -3.18 5.17
N VAL A 225 -17.03 -2.78 4.37
CA VAL A 225 -18.45 -2.84 4.75
C VAL A 225 -18.92 -4.29 4.90
N LEU A 226 -18.59 -5.16 3.93
CA LEU A 226 -19.05 -6.55 3.89
C LEU A 226 -18.46 -7.43 5.00
N ARG A 227 -17.36 -7.02 5.64
CA ARG A 227 -16.87 -7.65 6.87
C ARG A 227 -17.80 -7.46 8.07
N ARG A 228 -18.48 -6.32 8.12
CA ARG A 228 -19.36 -5.95 9.23
C ARG A 228 -20.80 -6.35 8.94
N LYS A 229 -21.27 -6.09 7.73
CA LYS A 229 -22.67 -6.29 7.34
C LYS A 229 -22.76 -6.69 5.89
N ASP A 230 -23.40 -7.83 5.65
CA ASP A 230 -23.71 -8.28 4.31
C ASP A 230 -24.86 -7.44 3.72
N ILE A 231 -24.54 -6.64 2.71
CA ILE A 231 -25.49 -5.76 2.03
C ILE A 231 -25.47 -6.14 0.54
N PRO A 232 -26.60 -6.62 -0.03
CA PRO A 232 -26.64 -7.11 -1.41
C PRO A 232 -26.09 -6.12 -2.45
N GLU A 233 -26.42 -4.83 -2.30
CA GLU A 233 -25.97 -3.79 -3.22
C GLU A 233 -24.45 -3.57 -3.15
N VAL A 234 -23.86 -3.63 -1.96
CA VAL A 234 -22.42 -3.50 -1.74
C VAL A 234 -21.68 -4.74 -2.25
N ARG A 235 -22.27 -5.92 -2.06
CA ARG A 235 -21.76 -7.18 -2.62
C ARG A 235 -21.72 -7.13 -4.15
N ARG A 236 -22.78 -6.62 -4.79
CA ARG A 236 -22.81 -6.39 -6.24
C ARG A 236 -21.67 -5.47 -6.69
N ILE A 237 -21.42 -4.38 -5.96
CA ILE A 237 -20.30 -3.47 -6.28
C ILE A 237 -18.96 -4.21 -6.21
N ALA A 238 -18.70 -4.97 -5.13
CA ALA A 238 -17.48 -5.77 -5.01
C ALA A 238 -17.33 -6.77 -6.17
N ASP A 239 -18.40 -7.48 -6.55
CA ASP A 239 -18.40 -8.43 -7.67
C ASP A 239 -18.05 -7.75 -9.00
N GLU A 240 -18.64 -6.58 -9.28
CA GLU A 240 -18.36 -5.80 -10.48
C GLU A 240 -16.93 -5.27 -10.52
N CYS A 241 -16.42 -4.77 -9.39
CA CYS A 241 -15.03 -4.33 -9.28
C CYS A 241 -14.05 -5.48 -9.52
N LEU A 242 -14.29 -6.65 -8.91
CA LEU A 242 -13.47 -7.84 -9.12
C LEU A 242 -13.44 -8.25 -10.59
N ALA A 243 -14.60 -8.29 -11.26
CA ALA A 243 -14.68 -8.62 -12.69
C ALA A 243 -13.91 -7.61 -13.55
N ALA A 244 -14.08 -6.30 -13.29
CA ALA A 244 -13.36 -5.26 -14.02
C ALA A 244 -11.84 -5.34 -13.80
N ILE A 245 -11.40 -5.39 -12.54
CA ILE A 245 -9.99 -5.46 -12.15
C ILE A 245 -9.34 -6.71 -12.75
N MET A 246 -9.97 -7.88 -12.53
CA MET A 246 -9.31 -9.15 -12.82
C MET A 246 -9.31 -9.49 -14.31
N ASP A 247 -10.30 -9.03 -15.06
CA ASP A 247 -10.54 -9.49 -16.43
C ASP A 247 -10.50 -8.37 -17.49
N ARG A 248 -10.70 -7.09 -17.11
CA ARG A 248 -10.72 -5.96 -18.07
C ARG A 248 -9.46 -5.09 -18.00
N PHE A 249 -9.06 -4.68 -16.81
CA PHE A 249 -7.87 -3.83 -16.62
C PHE A 249 -6.56 -4.60 -16.83
N TYR A 250 -6.55 -5.90 -16.55
CA TYR A 250 -5.38 -6.75 -16.70
C TYR A 250 -5.12 -7.12 -18.17
N ASP A 251 -3.91 -6.87 -18.65
CA ASP A 251 -3.40 -7.38 -19.92
C ASP A 251 -2.59 -8.66 -19.68
N PRO A 252 -3.07 -9.84 -20.13
CA PRO A 252 -2.37 -11.11 -19.88
C PRO A 252 -1.09 -11.27 -20.71
N GLU A 253 -0.92 -10.53 -21.80
CA GLU A 253 0.30 -10.57 -22.61
C GLU A 253 1.40 -9.74 -21.93
N LEU A 254 1.05 -8.54 -21.45
CA LEU A 254 2.00 -7.64 -20.79
C LEU A 254 2.15 -7.92 -19.29
N LYS A 255 1.23 -8.69 -18.69
CA LYS A 255 1.10 -8.93 -17.24
C LYS A 255 1.02 -7.65 -16.42
N LEU A 256 0.42 -6.61 -17.00
CA LEU A 256 0.29 -5.27 -16.43
C LEU A 256 -1.18 -4.84 -16.39
N PHE A 257 -1.48 -3.85 -15.56
CA PHE A 257 -2.80 -3.24 -15.48
C PHE A 257 -2.78 -1.88 -16.16
N ASN A 258 -3.74 -1.63 -17.06
CA ASN A 258 -3.94 -0.29 -17.60
C ASN A 258 -4.57 0.62 -16.54
N GLU A 259 -4.17 1.88 -16.47
CA GLU A 259 -4.73 2.81 -15.48
C GLU A 259 -6.13 3.32 -15.86
N LEU A 260 -6.48 3.24 -17.15
CA LEU A 260 -7.69 3.81 -17.73
C LEU A 260 -8.29 2.88 -18.78
N LEU A 261 -9.61 2.77 -18.78
CA LEU A 261 -10.41 2.16 -19.85
C LEU A 261 -11.51 3.13 -20.29
N ASP A 262 -12.08 2.91 -21.47
CA ASP A 262 -13.27 3.66 -21.90
C ASP A 262 -14.53 3.27 -21.09
N GLY A 263 -15.66 3.94 -21.35
CA GLY A 263 -16.92 3.67 -20.65
C GLY A 263 -17.52 2.29 -20.87
N ASN A 264 -17.03 1.55 -21.87
CA ASN A 264 -17.40 0.16 -22.14
C ASN A 264 -16.34 -0.83 -21.61
N LEU A 265 -15.41 -0.36 -20.78
CA LEU A 265 -14.27 -1.12 -20.25
C LEU A 265 -13.38 -1.71 -21.35
N ASN A 266 -13.26 -1.04 -22.50
CA ASN A 266 -12.28 -1.39 -23.53
C ASN A 266 -11.00 -0.56 -23.36
N ARG A 267 -9.89 -1.11 -23.84
CA ARG A 267 -8.60 -0.41 -23.83
C ARG A 267 -8.65 0.83 -24.72
N ILE A 268 -8.17 1.94 -24.18
CA ILE A 268 -8.04 3.20 -24.94
C ILE A 268 -6.86 3.06 -25.93
N PRO A 269 -7.05 3.37 -27.23
CA PRO A 269 -5.97 3.34 -28.21
C PRO A 269 -4.74 4.14 -27.77
N GLY A 270 -3.55 3.56 -27.91
CA GLY A 270 -2.29 4.19 -27.51
C GLY A 270 -1.95 4.15 -26.02
N GLN A 271 -2.86 3.66 -25.16
CA GLN A 271 -2.61 3.55 -23.71
C GLN A 271 -2.38 2.11 -23.23
N ARG A 272 -2.58 1.11 -24.10
CA ARG A 272 -2.40 -0.32 -23.77
C ARG A 272 -1.04 -0.62 -23.11
N THR A 273 0.03 0.02 -23.55
CA THR A 273 1.39 -0.24 -23.08
C THR A 273 1.74 0.49 -21.79
N GLN A 274 0.88 1.39 -21.31
CA GLN A 274 1.10 2.20 -20.11
C GLN A 274 0.49 1.55 -18.87
N ALA A 275 1.27 1.49 -17.80
CA ALA A 275 0.86 0.93 -16.50
C ALA A 275 1.61 1.58 -15.33
N ASN A 276 1.01 1.51 -14.14
CA ASN A 276 1.67 1.79 -12.85
C ASN A 276 1.77 0.48 -12.04
N PRO A 277 2.93 -0.20 -12.02
CA PRO A 277 3.09 -1.45 -11.30
C PRO A 277 2.81 -1.34 -9.79
N GLY A 278 3.05 -0.16 -9.18
CA GLY A 278 2.75 0.10 -7.78
C GLY A 278 1.26 0.04 -7.47
N HIS A 279 0.42 0.68 -8.29
CA HIS A 279 -1.05 0.53 -8.17
C HIS A 279 -1.47 -0.91 -8.41
N GLY A 280 -0.87 -1.61 -9.37
CA GLY A 280 -1.13 -3.04 -9.58
C GLY A 280 -0.92 -3.86 -8.30
N VAL A 281 0.19 -3.65 -7.58
CA VAL A 281 0.47 -4.36 -6.32
C VAL A 281 -0.54 -3.98 -5.24
N GLU A 282 -0.90 -2.69 -5.13
CA GLU A 282 -1.92 -2.21 -4.19
C GLU A 282 -3.26 -2.93 -4.40
N VAL A 283 -3.78 -2.89 -5.63
CA VAL A 283 -5.06 -3.50 -5.96
C VAL A 283 -5.02 -5.01 -5.76
N MET A 284 -3.91 -5.69 -6.09
CA MET A 284 -3.83 -7.14 -5.92
C MET A 284 -3.84 -7.56 -4.45
N TRP A 285 -3.28 -6.79 -3.52
CA TRP A 285 -3.45 -7.12 -2.10
C TRP A 285 -4.89 -6.90 -1.63
N MET A 286 -5.58 -5.88 -2.13
CA MET A 286 -7.03 -5.68 -1.85
C MET A 286 -7.88 -6.82 -2.41
N VAL A 287 -7.55 -7.33 -3.61
CA VAL A 287 -8.20 -8.53 -4.16
C VAL A 287 -7.91 -9.77 -3.31
N MET A 288 -6.67 -9.95 -2.86
CA MET A 288 -6.32 -11.02 -1.92
C MET A 288 -7.12 -10.91 -0.61
N ASP A 289 -7.33 -9.69 -0.12
CA ASP A 289 -8.07 -9.42 1.11
C ASP A 289 -9.55 -9.78 0.99
N GLU A 290 -10.18 -9.39 -0.13
CA GLU A 290 -11.54 -9.78 -0.46
C GLU A 290 -11.68 -11.30 -0.70
N ALA A 291 -10.68 -11.91 -1.34
CA ALA A 291 -10.63 -13.36 -1.53
C ALA A 291 -10.61 -14.11 -0.19
N LEU A 292 -9.83 -13.63 0.78
CA LEU A 292 -9.83 -14.18 2.15
C LEU A 292 -11.19 -14.03 2.82
N ARG A 293 -11.87 -12.88 2.67
CA ARG A 293 -13.22 -12.66 3.23
C ARG A 293 -14.25 -13.66 2.65
N ARG A 294 -14.14 -13.97 1.36
CA ARG A 294 -15.02 -14.91 0.65
C ARG A 294 -14.66 -16.38 0.87
N GLY A 295 -13.45 -16.67 1.33
CA GLY A 295 -12.90 -18.03 1.31
C GLY A 295 -12.58 -18.52 -0.12
N ASP A 296 -12.29 -17.60 -1.05
CA ASP A 296 -11.98 -17.92 -2.45
C ASP A 296 -10.47 -18.07 -2.65
N THR A 297 -9.96 -19.29 -2.45
CA THR A 297 -8.53 -19.58 -2.61
C THR A 297 -8.04 -19.38 -4.05
N ALA A 298 -8.88 -19.65 -5.06
CA ALA A 298 -8.48 -19.51 -6.46
C ALA A 298 -8.28 -18.03 -6.84
N LEU A 299 -9.16 -17.14 -6.35
CA LEU A 299 -8.98 -15.70 -6.51
C LEU A 299 -7.73 -15.20 -5.80
N PHE A 300 -7.48 -15.67 -4.57
CA PHE A 300 -6.28 -15.33 -3.82
C PHE A 300 -5.01 -15.70 -4.58
N ASP A 301 -4.92 -16.95 -5.07
CA ASP A 301 -3.75 -17.43 -5.81
C ASP A 301 -3.53 -16.65 -7.11
N ARG A 302 -4.59 -16.36 -7.87
CA ARG A 302 -4.49 -15.51 -9.07
C ARG A 302 -3.95 -14.11 -8.76
N ALA A 303 -4.45 -13.47 -7.70
CA ALA A 303 -4.01 -12.13 -7.31
C ALA A 303 -2.56 -12.14 -6.80
N LYS A 304 -2.20 -13.14 -5.99
CA LYS A 304 -0.85 -13.37 -5.50
C LYS A 304 0.16 -13.60 -6.64
N ASP A 305 -0.18 -14.40 -7.63
CA ASP A 305 0.71 -14.66 -8.78
C ASP A 305 0.92 -13.38 -9.60
N ARG A 306 -0.12 -12.55 -9.73
CA ARG A 306 -0.01 -11.22 -10.36
C ARG A 306 0.84 -10.25 -9.56
N VAL A 307 0.82 -10.31 -8.21
CA VAL A 307 1.77 -9.56 -7.38
C VAL A 307 3.20 -9.93 -7.77
N LEU A 308 3.51 -11.22 -7.91
CA LEU A 308 4.86 -11.65 -8.29
C LEU A 308 5.23 -11.12 -9.68
N ASP A 309 4.36 -11.27 -10.68
CA ASP A 309 4.59 -10.71 -12.02
C ASP A 309 4.91 -9.21 -11.98
N LEU A 310 4.12 -8.43 -11.22
CA LEU A 310 4.31 -6.99 -11.08
C LEU A 310 5.61 -6.63 -10.38
N LEU A 311 6.03 -7.42 -9.39
CA LEU A 311 7.32 -7.24 -8.71
C LEU A 311 8.51 -7.61 -9.60
N GLU A 312 8.38 -8.61 -10.46
CA GLU A 312 9.43 -8.97 -11.42
C GLU A 312 9.56 -7.93 -12.54
N ILE A 313 8.46 -7.31 -12.94
CA ILE A 313 8.43 -6.28 -14.00
C ILE A 313 8.82 -4.90 -13.46
N GLY A 314 8.26 -4.51 -12.31
CA GLY A 314 8.29 -3.13 -11.81
C GLY A 314 9.34 -2.83 -10.76
N TRP A 315 10.07 -3.83 -10.26
CA TRP A 315 11.10 -3.58 -9.24
C TRP A 315 12.42 -3.10 -9.86
N ASP A 316 12.95 -1.98 -9.36
CA ASP A 316 14.27 -1.53 -9.79
C ASP A 316 15.37 -2.36 -9.11
N HIS A 317 15.99 -3.26 -9.85
CA HIS A 317 17.04 -4.14 -9.30
C HIS A 317 18.37 -3.42 -8.98
N ILE A 318 18.56 -2.18 -9.43
CA ILE A 318 19.78 -1.41 -9.14
C ILE A 318 19.60 -0.63 -7.84
N TYR A 319 18.54 0.16 -7.73
CA TYR A 319 18.30 1.04 -6.57
C TYR A 319 17.20 0.56 -5.63
N GLY A 320 16.46 -0.50 -5.97
CA GLY A 320 15.33 -0.97 -5.18
C GLY A 320 14.09 -0.08 -5.31
N GLY A 321 12.96 -0.61 -4.82
CA GLY A 321 11.67 0.05 -4.87
C GLY A 321 11.01 -0.05 -6.24
N MET A 322 9.69 0.07 -6.25
CA MET A 322 8.89 0.05 -7.46
C MET A 322 9.20 1.27 -8.33
N VAL A 323 9.13 1.09 -9.64
CA VAL A 323 9.07 2.18 -10.62
C VAL A 323 7.66 2.80 -10.58
N TYR A 324 7.56 4.09 -10.91
CA TYR A 324 6.28 4.80 -10.91
C TYR A 324 5.41 4.42 -12.10
N GLY A 325 6.03 4.14 -13.25
CA GLY A 325 5.29 3.79 -14.46
C GLY A 325 6.15 3.10 -15.50
N ILE A 326 5.49 2.33 -16.37
CA ILE A 326 6.10 1.62 -17.51
C ILE A 326 5.26 1.91 -18.75
N ASN A 327 5.93 2.15 -19.88
CA ASN A 327 5.33 2.30 -21.19
C ASN A 327 6.02 1.36 -22.19
N VAL A 328 5.59 0.10 -22.22
CA VAL A 328 6.28 -1.01 -22.89
C VAL A 328 6.57 -0.70 -24.37
N GLY A 329 7.84 -0.85 -24.77
CA GLY A 329 8.30 -0.64 -26.14
C GLY A 329 8.48 0.83 -26.54
N GLN A 330 8.33 1.77 -25.60
CA GLN A 330 8.41 3.22 -25.87
C GLN A 330 9.68 3.84 -25.28
N GLY A 331 10.85 3.42 -25.80
CA GLY A 331 12.17 3.84 -25.30
C GLY A 331 12.51 5.32 -25.37
N CYS A 332 11.74 6.13 -26.11
CA CYS A 332 11.91 7.59 -26.21
C CYS A 332 10.71 8.38 -25.65
N PHE A 333 9.85 7.73 -24.86
CA PHE A 333 8.65 8.37 -24.32
C PHE A 333 9.00 9.53 -23.37
N GLU A 334 8.26 10.63 -23.45
CA GLU A 334 8.35 11.71 -22.48
C GLU A 334 7.21 11.57 -21.46
N TRP A 335 7.54 11.25 -20.21
CA TRP A 335 6.52 11.12 -19.18
C TRP A 335 5.96 12.49 -18.81
N PRO A 336 4.63 12.60 -18.57
CA PRO A 336 4.09 13.76 -17.88
C PRO A 336 4.82 13.99 -16.57
N ALA A 337 5.10 15.24 -16.26
CA ALA A 337 5.82 15.58 -15.05
C ALA A 337 5.03 15.14 -13.80
N VAL A 338 5.67 14.37 -12.92
CA VAL A 338 5.05 13.88 -11.69
C VAL A 338 5.09 15.01 -10.66
N LYS A 339 3.91 15.51 -10.30
CA LYS A 339 3.68 16.55 -9.28
C LYS A 339 2.87 15.95 -8.13
N PRO A 340 3.52 15.40 -7.10
CA PRO A 340 2.80 14.85 -5.96
C PRO A 340 1.90 15.91 -5.31
N ALA A 341 0.65 15.55 -5.03
CA ALA A 341 -0.30 16.47 -4.40
C ALA A 341 0.29 17.02 -3.09
N GLY A 342 0.26 18.34 -2.90
CA GLY A 342 0.82 18.99 -1.72
C GLY A 342 2.35 19.11 -1.70
N MET A 343 3.05 18.88 -2.82
CA MET A 343 4.50 19.10 -2.93
C MET A 343 4.82 20.15 -4.01
N THR A 344 5.95 20.84 -3.83
CA THR A 344 6.49 21.83 -4.79
C THR A 344 7.50 21.24 -5.75
N VAL A 345 8.04 20.06 -5.44
CA VAL A 345 9.00 19.34 -6.29
C VAL A 345 8.26 18.67 -7.45
N GLU A 346 8.85 18.77 -8.63
CA GLU A 346 8.39 18.12 -9.85
C GLU A 346 9.47 17.14 -10.33
N PHE A 347 9.07 15.92 -10.69
CA PHE A 347 9.97 14.93 -11.29
C PHE A 347 9.69 14.78 -12.78
N ARG A 348 10.75 14.75 -13.58
CA ARG A 348 10.70 14.58 -15.03
C ARG A 348 11.50 13.35 -15.42
N GLU A 349 10.89 12.47 -16.20
CA GLU A 349 11.47 11.20 -16.62
C GLU A 349 11.26 11.00 -18.12
N HIS A 350 12.19 10.31 -18.75
CA HIS A 350 12.15 9.97 -20.16
C HIS A 350 12.48 8.49 -20.37
N GLY A 351 11.94 7.93 -21.44
CA GLY A 351 12.11 6.54 -21.84
C GLY A 351 10.99 5.61 -21.37
N GLU A 352 11.22 4.32 -21.53
CA GLU A 352 10.21 3.27 -21.30
C GLU A 352 9.74 3.20 -19.85
N VAL A 353 10.59 3.58 -18.89
CA VAL A 353 10.32 3.43 -17.46
C VAL A 353 10.44 4.78 -16.76
N ASN A 354 9.43 5.12 -15.96
CA ASN A 354 9.48 6.24 -15.03
C ASN A 354 10.00 5.76 -13.68
N TYR A 355 11.22 6.16 -13.33
CA TYR A 355 11.93 5.67 -12.14
C TYR A 355 11.66 6.44 -10.85
N VAL A 356 10.72 7.41 -10.86
CA VAL A 356 10.31 8.11 -9.63
C VAL A 356 9.95 7.09 -8.55
N LYS A 357 10.45 7.31 -7.33
CA LYS A 357 10.21 6.44 -6.19
C LYS A 357 9.19 7.08 -5.27
N SER A 358 8.31 6.25 -4.74
CA SER A 358 7.28 6.69 -3.80
C SER A 358 7.19 5.75 -2.61
N GLN A 359 6.98 6.35 -1.45
CA GLN A 359 6.87 5.63 -0.17
C GLN A 359 5.61 4.77 -0.12
N TRP A 360 4.50 5.25 -0.69
CA TRP A 360 3.26 4.48 -0.77
C TRP A 360 3.49 3.18 -1.54
N SER A 361 4.17 3.21 -2.70
CA SER A 361 4.38 1.98 -3.49
C SER A 361 5.19 0.92 -2.72
N VAL A 362 6.18 1.32 -1.92
CA VAL A 362 6.94 0.42 -1.05
C VAL A 362 6.06 -0.12 0.08
N SER A 363 5.16 0.70 0.62
CA SER A 363 4.18 0.31 1.64
C SER A 363 3.25 -0.79 1.13
N GLU A 364 2.75 -0.66 -0.09
CA GLU A 364 1.85 -1.65 -0.69
C GLU A 364 2.56 -2.98 -0.99
N VAL A 365 3.86 -2.93 -1.35
CA VAL A 365 4.69 -4.15 -1.47
C VAL A 365 4.83 -4.86 -0.12
N LEU A 366 5.02 -4.13 0.99
CA LEU A 366 5.11 -4.73 2.33
C LEU A 366 3.83 -5.51 2.68
N ILE A 367 2.65 -4.95 2.39
CA ILE A 367 1.35 -5.61 2.63
C ILE A 367 1.23 -6.86 1.76
N ALA A 368 1.34 -6.69 0.43
CA ALA A 368 1.13 -7.74 -0.55
C ALA A 368 2.04 -8.96 -0.31
N THR A 369 3.34 -8.71 -0.11
CA THR A 369 4.31 -9.77 0.11
C THR A 369 4.12 -10.47 1.45
N LEU A 370 3.75 -9.74 2.50
CA LEU A 370 3.51 -10.36 3.80
C LEU A 370 2.21 -11.18 3.83
N MET A 371 1.17 -10.77 3.08
CA MET A 371 -0.04 -11.57 2.87
C MET A 371 0.26 -12.88 2.13
N ALA A 372 1.05 -12.82 1.05
CA ALA A 372 1.49 -14.01 0.31
C ALA A 372 2.33 -14.94 1.19
N TYR A 373 3.24 -14.38 1.99
CA TYR A 373 4.02 -15.14 2.96
C TYR A 373 3.12 -15.77 4.04
N GLU A 374 2.10 -15.06 4.52
CA GLU A 374 1.16 -15.56 5.52
C GLU A 374 0.42 -16.82 5.06
N GLN A 375 0.04 -16.90 3.78
CA GLN A 375 -0.69 -18.05 3.27
C GLN A 375 0.22 -19.20 2.87
N GLY A 376 1.37 -18.94 2.22
CA GLY A 376 2.16 -19.98 1.58
C GLY A 376 3.64 -20.05 1.93
N ARG A 377 4.15 -19.12 2.76
CA ARG A 377 5.59 -19.00 3.11
C ARG A 377 6.49 -18.95 1.87
N HIS A 378 6.00 -18.33 0.80
CA HIS A 378 6.71 -18.27 -0.47
C HIS A 378 8.05 -17.55 -0.32
N GLU A 379 9.14 -18.16 -0.82
CA GLU A 379 10.49 -17.59 -0.71
C GLU A 379 10.61 -16.23 -1.41
N TRP A 380 9.96 -16.07 -2.58
CA TRP A 380 9.93 -14.79 -3.29
C TRP A 380 9.25 -13.70 -2.45
N ALA A 381 8.21 -14.04 -1.70
CA ALA A 381 7.47 -13.10 -0.89
C ALA A 381 8.33 -12.62 0.28
N ALA A 382 9.03 -13.54 0.96
CA ALA A 382 10.02 -13.19 1.97
C ALA A 382 11.14 -12.29 1.40
N ARG A 383 11.67 -12.63 0.22
CA ARG A 383 12.72 -11.86 -0.46
C ARG A 383 12.28 -10.43 -0.76
N TYR A 384 11.13 -10.25 -1.42
CA TYR A 384 10.64 -8.92 -1.79
C TYR A 384 10.20 -8.10 -0.58
N PHE A 385 9.62 -8.72 0.45
CA PHE A 385 9.35 -8.05 1.71
C PHE A 385 10.65 -7.50 2.33
N SER A 386 11.70 -8.32 2.42
CA SER A 386 12.99 -7.89 2.96
C SER A 386 13.64 -6.77 2.13
N GLN A 387 13.50 -6.82 0.81
CA GLN A 387 13.97 -5.75 -0.07
C GLN A 387 13.17 -4.45 0.12
N ALA A 388 11.84 -4.54 0.21
CA ALA A 388 10.97 -3.38 0.50
C ALA A 388 11.28 -2.77 1.87
N LYS A 389 11.45 -3.60 2.90
CA LYS A 389 11.84 -3.12 4.23
C LYS A 389 13.21 -2.42 4.20
N ALA A 390 14.18 -2.99 3.49
CA ALA A 390 15.49 -2.37 3.34
C ALA A 390 15.43 -1.02 2.60
N VAL A 391 14.57 -0.87 1.59
CA VAL A 391 14.33 0.41 0.92
C VAL A 391 13.70 1.42 1.88
N SER A 392 12.68 1.01 2.64
CA SER A 392 12.04 1.86 3.65
C SER A 392 13.07 2.38 4.67
N ASP A 393 13.81 1.46 5.30
CA ASP A 393 14.69 1.79 6.43
C ASP A 393 15.96 2.54 6.04
N LYS A 394 16.54 2.19 4.89
CA LYS A 394 17.89 2.67 4.52
C LYS A 394 17.87 3.80 3.51
N LYS A 395 16.75 4.02 2.80
CA LYS A 395 16.69 4.97 1.68
C LYS A 395 15.58 5.99 1.82
N LEU A 396 14.41 5.59 2.33
CA LEU A 396 13.29 6.51 2.52
C LEU A 396 13.26 7.10 3.93
N SER A 397 13.77 6.39 4.94
CA SER A 397 13.80 6.83 6.33
C SER A 397 14.55 8.15 6.50
N LEU A 398 13.94 9.08 7.24
CA LEU A 398 14.56 10.36 7.59
C LEU A 398 15.28 10.33 8.93
N ARG A 399 15.33 9.17 9.62
CA ARG A 399 16.01 9.02 10.91
C ARG A 399 17.49 9.42 10.88
N PRO A 400 18.27 9.12 9.82
CA PRO A 400 19.65 9.61 9.71
C PRO A 400 19.76 11.15 9.69
N HIS A 401 18.67 11.84 9.35
CA HIS A 401 18.56 13.30 9.33
C HIS A 401 17.86 13.86 10.57
N GLY A 402 17.55 13.03 11.58
CA GLY A 402 16.94 13.45 12.84
C GLY A 402 15.41 13.50 12.85
N TYR A 403 14.73 12.98 11.82
CA TYR A 403 13.27 13.03 11.72
C TYR A 403 12.62 11.63 11.76
N PRO A 404 11.42 11.49 12.34
CA PRO A 404 10.83 10.17 12.59
C PRO A 404 10.18 9.51 11.36
N LEU A 405 9.88 10.28 10.32
CA LEU A 405 9.08 9.81 9.19
C LEU A 405 9.95 9.38 7.98
N HIS A 406 9.30 9.15 6.85
CA HIS A 406 9.95 8.83 5.57
C HIS A 406 9.80 9.97 4.54
N LEU A 407 10.70 10.00 3.55
CA LEU A 407 10.49 10.74 2.29
C LEU A 407 9.25 10.20 1.60
N LEU A 408 8.40 11.09 1.06
CA LEU A 408 7.16 10.68 0.39
C LEU A 408 7.39 10.28 -1.07
N PHE A 409 8.15 11.11 -1.79
CA PHE A 409 8.62 10.88 -3.16
C PHE A 409 10.08 11.27 -3.28
N THR A 410 10.81 10.60 -4.16
CA THR A 410 12.20 10.91 -4.49
C THR A 410 12.56 10.41 -5.90
N ASP A 411 13.72 10.80 -6.39
CA ASP A 411 14.24 10.32 -7.66
C ASP A 411 14.73 8.86 -7.56
N ARG A 412 15.21 8.29 -8.67
CA ARG A 412 15.68 6.91 -8.73
C ARG A 412 16.77 6.58 -7.68
N VAL A 413 17.60 7.56 -7.35
CA VAL A 413 18.78 7.38 -6.48
C VAL A 413 18.52 7.77 -5.03
N PHE A 414 17.27 8.09 -4.68
CA PHE A 414 16.83 8.46 -3.34
C PHE A 414 17.51 9.72 -2.81
N THR A 415 17.59 10.76 -3.65
CA THR A 415 18.10 12.07 -3.25
C THR A 415 17.30 12.60 -2.06
N TYR A 416 18.01 12.89 -0.97
CA TYR A 416 17.43 13.51 0.21
C TYR A 416 16.96 14.93 -0.09
N GLN A 417 15.72 15.22 0.30
CA GLN A 417 15.14 16.55 0.24
C GLN A 417 15.14 17.13 1.67
N PRO A 418 15.89 18.22 1.95
CA PRO A 418 15.99 18.79 3.29
C PRO A 418 14.66 19.32 3.84
N HIS A 419 13.79 19.76 2.94
CA HIS A 419 12.50 20.35 3.24
C HIS A 419 11.42 19.69 2.42
N THR A 420 10.23 19.58 2.99
CA THR A 420 9.03 19.14 2.30
C THR A 420 7.83 19.99 2.68
N MET A 421 6.78 19.87 1.88
CA MET A 421 5.53 20.61 2.05
C MET A 421 4.38 19.69 2.44
N ARG A 422 4.62 18.38 2.58
CA ARG A 422 3.59 17.39 2.89
C ARG A 422 4.14 16.21 3.68
N LYS A 423 3.38 15.80 4.69
CA LYS A 423 3.46 14.48 5.30
C LYS A 423 2.22 13.67 5.00
N ASP A 424 2.42 12.43 4.58
CA ASP A 424 1.32 11.50 4.33
C ASP A 424 0.81 10.90 5.64
N ASN A 425 -0.49 10.99 5.84
CA ASN A 425 -1.16 10.50 7.04
C ASN A 425 -1.89 9.17 6.81
N TYR A 426 -1.49 8.36 5.81
CA TYR A 426 -2.25 7.17 5.42
C TYR A 426 -1.39 5.94 5.10
N HIS A 427 -0.68 5.92 3.97
CA HIS A 427 -0.17 4.69 3.36
C HIS A 427 0.78 3.91 4.28
N TYR A 428 1.79 4.56 4.85
CA TYR A 428 2.73 3.85 5.72
C TYR A 428 2.09 3.36 7.01
N MET A 429 1.28 4.20 7.66
CA MET A 429 0.58 3.78 8.88
C MET A 429 -0.37 2.62 8.61
N ARG A 430 -1.12 2.64 7.49
CA ARG A 430 -1.96 1.53 7.05
C ARG A 430 -1.12 0.26 6.86
N ALA A 431 -0.05 0.34 6.07
CA ALA A 431 0.82 -0.81 5.85
C ALA A 431 1.40 -1.37 7.15
N VAL A 432 1.83 -0.49 8.07
CA VAL A 432 2.34 -0.90 9.37
C VAL A 432 1.28 -1.63 10.20
N MET A 433 0.04 -1.12 10.24
CA MET A 433 -1.07 -1.75 10.95
C MET A 433 -1.43 -3.12 10.36
N HIS A 434 -1.50 -3.24 9.03
CA HIS A 434 -1.70 -4.52 8.35
C HIS A 434 -0.57 -5.51 8.64
N CYS A 435 0.69 -5.07 8.56
CA CYS A 435 1.84 -5.92 8.83
C CYS A 435 1.87 -6.41 10.28
N LEU A 436 1.57 -5.54 11.25
CA LEU A 436 1.48 -5.91 12.66
C LEU A 436 0.42 -7.00 12.89
N ALA A 437 -0.76 -6.85 12.28
CA ALA A 437 -1.83 -7.85 12.38
C ALA A 437 -1.41 -9.20 11.78
N ILE A 438 -0.67 -9.20 10.66
CA ILE A 438 -0.13 -10.43 10.06
C ILE A 438 0.94 -11.06 10.97
N PHE A 439 1.88 -10.27 11.49
CA PHE A 439 2.90 -10.77 12.42
C PHE A 439 2.29 -11.41 13.66
N ASP A 440 1.26 -10.80 14.25
CA ASP A 440 0.52 -11.35 15.38
C ASP A 440 -0.07 -12.73 15.06
N ARG A 441 -0.68 -12.90 13.87
CA ARG A 441 -1.22 -14.19 13.42
C ARG A 441 -0.15 -15.23 13.15
N LEU A 442 0.96 -14.85 12.51
CA LEU A 442 2.11 -15.73 12.26
C LEU A 442 2.69 -16.27 13.57
N MET A 443 2.96 -15.37 14.51
CA MET A 443 3.51 -15.72 15.82
C MET A 443 2.53 -16.56 16.65
N ALA A 444 1.22 -16.30 16.57
CA ALA A 444 0.20 -17.11 17.22
C ALA A 444 0.15 -18.55 16.65
N LYS A 445 0.25 -18.72 15.33
CA LYS A 445 0.31 -20.04 14.67
C LYS A 445 1.57 -20.82 15.09
N ALA A 446 2.74 -20.18 15.05
CA ALA A 446 4.00 -20.80 15.50
C ALA A 446 3.94 -21.26 16.96
N GLY A 447 3.27 -20.49 17.84
CA GLY A 447 3.03 -20.86 19.23
C GLY A 447 2.08 -22.06 19.38
N GLN A 448 1.08 -22.21 18.51
CA GLN A 448 0.15 -23.35 18.51
C GLN A 448 0.82 -24.65 18.01
N ASP A 449 1.58 -24.57 16.92
CA ASP A 449 2.32 -25.73 16.38
C ASP A 449 3.36 -26.24 17.38
N THR A 450 4.00 -25.32 18.09
CA THR A 450 4.89 -25.63 19.21
C THR A 450 4.18 -26.39 20.34
N LYS A 451 2.96 -26.00 20.72
CA LYS A 451 2.18 -26.68 21.77
C LYS A 451 1.72 -28.06 21.32
N ARG A 452 1.38 -28.24 20.04
CA ARG A 452 1.01 -29.54 19.45
C ARG A 452 2.21 -30.49 19.38
N ALA A 453 3.39 -30.01 18.98
CA ALA A 453 4.61 -30.81 18.93
C ALA A 453 5.17 -31.17 20.32
N GLY A 454 4.84 -30.38 21.36
CA GLY A 454 5.26 -30.60 22.73
C GLY A 454 4.38 -31.56 23.55
N ASN A 455 3.31 -32.11 22.96
CA ASN A 455 2.37 -32.99 23.68
C ASN A 455 2.27 -34.36 22.96
N PRO A 456 3.21 -35.31 23.19
CA PRO A 456 3.19 -36.63 22.56
C PRO A 456 2.26 -37.64 23.25
N GLN A 457 1.14 -37.19 23.84
CA GLN A 457 0.13 -38.10 24.40
C GLN A 457 -1.28 -37.56 24.19
N THR A 458 -1.98 -38.14 23.21
CA THR A 458 -3.24 -38.87 23.41
C THR A 458 -3.57 -39.58 22.09
N SER A 459 -3.18 -40.85 22.01
CA SER A 459 -3.92 -41.88 21.27
C SER A 459 -5.27 -42.12 21.92
#